data_AF-Q8T9T3-F1
#
_entry.id   AF-Q8T9T3-F1
#
_cell.length_a   1.000
_cell.length_b   1.000
_cell.length_c   1.000
_cell.angle_alpha   90.00
_cell.angle_beta   90.00
_cell.angle_gamma   90.00
#
_symmetry.space_group_name_H-M   'P 1'
#
loop_
_entity.id
_entity.type
_entity.pdbx_description
1 polymer ?
#
loop_
_entity_poly.entity_id
_entity_poly.type
_entity_poly.pdbx_seq_one_letter_code
_entity_poly.pdbx_strand_id
1 'polypeptide(L)'
;MWAEAILIFSVFVASIKTKGIYQSCADEKINPGNEYKEYILCKASAFLVERPGDSTYPDMEEFMDCTFIKAGWMDKTRHALNVLKIANDLKTSGYPDRQNQIEEQIKLCKNIYDPPLNAMNYLDCIALGRNSTKEIIAFIRKREPDFFNVFHCKGITL
;
A
#
# COMPACT_ATOMS: atom_id res chain seq x y z
N MET A 1 -0.41 -46.92 -44.65
CA MET A 1 0.33 -46.43 -43.47
C MET A 1 0.72 -44.97 -43.72
N TRP A 2 0.00 -44.03 -43.11
CA TRP A 2 0.42 -42.63 -43.04
C TRP A 2 0.22 -42.22 -41.58
N ALA A 3 1.31 -41.93 -40.90
CA ALA A 3 1.31 -41.53 -39.50
C ALA A 3 1.11 -40.01 -39.43
N GLU A 4 0.03 -39.57 -38.77
CA GLU A 4 -0.17 -38.17 -38.43
C GLU A 4 0.70 -37.84 -37.21
N ALA A 5 1.64 -36.92 -37.40
CA ALA A 5 2.43 -36.34 -36.31
C ALA A 5 1.63 -35.21 -35.67
N ILE A 6 1.07 -35.46 -34.49
CA ILE A 6 0.42 -34.43 -33.67
C ILE A 6 1.52 -33.65 -32.93
N LEU A 7 1.76 -32.41 -33.35
CA LEU A 7 2.62 -31.46 -32.63
C LEU A 7 1.85 -30.86 -31.45
N ILE A 8 2.10 -31.39 -30.25
CA ILE A 8 1.60 -30.81 -29.01
C ILE A 8 2.53 -29.64 -28.64
N PHE A 9 2.10 -28.40 -28.93
CA PHE A 9 2.75 -27.20 -28.43
C PHE A 9 2.46 -27.08 -26.92
N SER A 10 3.38 -27.57 -26.09
CA SER A 10 3.41 -27.27 -24.67
C SER A 10 3.79 -25.81 -24.46
N VAL A 11 2.81 -24.94 -24.30
CA VAL A 11 3.03 -23.55 -23.90
C VAL A 11 3.55 -23.54 -22.46
N PHE A 12 4.85 -23.37 -22.30
CA PHE A 12 5.46 -23.01 -21.02
C PHE A 12 5.00 -21.59 -20.67
N VAL A 13 3.92 -21.49 -19.88
CA VAL A 13 3.58 -20.23 -19.21
C VAL A 13 4.61 -20.04 -18.11
N ALA A 14 5.71 -19.34 -18.41
CA ALA A 14 6.60 -18.84 -17.37
C ALA A 14 5.77 -17.94 -16.45
N SER A 15 5.53 -18.40 -15.22
CA SER A 15 4.87 -17.60 -14.19
C SER A 15 5.79 -16.44 -13.84
N ILE A 16 5.64 -15.31 -14.54
CA ILE A 16 6.21 -14.04 -14.11
C ILE A 16 5.53 -13.74 -12.78
N LYS A 17 6.26 -13.88 -11.67
CA LYS A 17 5.78 -13.46 -10.35
C LYS A 17 5.61 -11.95 -10.41
N THR A 18 4.38 -11.49 -10.60
CA THR A 18 4.08 -10.06 -10.61
C THR A 18 4.54 -9.48 -9.28
N LYS A 19 5.41 -8.46 -9.31
CA LYS A 19 5.86 -7.78 -8.09
C LYS A 19 4.63 -7.27 -7.32
N GLY A 20 4.66 -7.38 -5.99
CA GLY A 20 3.65 -6.79 -5.12
C GLY A 20 3.54 -5.28 -5.34
N ILE A 21 2.39 -4.70 -4.98
CA ILE A 21 2.11 -3.26 -5.16
C ILE A 21 3.17 -2.42 -4.45
N TYR A 22 3.53 -2.78 -3.22
CA TYR A 22 4.51 -2.01 -2.44
C TYR A 22 5.90 -2.08 -3.06
N GLN A 23 6.36 -3.26 -3.48
CA GLN A 23 7.66 -3.37 -4.15
C GLN A 23 7.68 -2.60 -5.47
N SER A 24 6.61 -2.70 -6.27
CA SER A 24 6.50 -1.96 -7.54
C SER A 24 6.49 -0.44 -7.32
N CYS A 25 5.82 0.06 -6.29
CA CYS A 25 5.84 1.49 -5.96
C CYS A 25 7.19 1.95 -5.41
N ALA A 26 7.87 1.13 -4.61
CA ALA A 26 9.22 1.45 -4.14
C ALA A 26 10.19 1.61 -5.32
N ASP A 27 10.14 0.70 -6.29
CA ASP A 27 10.98 0.73 -7.48
C ASP A 27 10.68 1.95 -8.39
N GLU A 28 9.42 2.40 -8.44
CA GLU A 28 8.98 3.49 -9.30
C GLU A 28 9.13 4.88 -8.69
N LYS A 29 9.01 4.99 -7.36
CA LYS A 29 8.88 6.28 -6.66
C LYS A 29 10.06 6.67 -5.82
N ILE A 30 10.88 5.71 -5.40
CA ILE A 30 12.05 5.99 -4.58
C ILE A 30 13.28 5.89 -5.46
N ASN A 31 13.90 7.03 -5.76
CA ASN A 31 15.07 7.09 -6.62
C ASN A 31 16.19 6.16 -6.09
N PRO A 32 16.86 5.36 -6.93
CA PRO A 32 17.96 4.50 -6.47
C PRO A 32 19.11 5.27 -5.82
N GLY A 33 19.31 6.55 -6.18
CA GLY A 33 20.31 7.44 -5.58
C GLY A 33 19.78 8.31 -4.44
N ASN A 34 18.56 8.10 -3.96
CA ASN A 34 18.03 8.83 -2.81
C ASN A 34 18.75 8.40 -1.52
N GLU A 35 19.42 9.34 -0.86
CA GLU A 35 20.13 9.12 0.40
C GLU A 35 19.21 8.66 1.55
N TYR A 36 17.92 9.00 1.48
CA TYR A 36 16.88 8.59 2.42
C TYR A 36 16.14 7.32 2.02
N LYS A 37 16.53 6.64 0.93
CA LYS A 37 15.81 5.44 0.45
C LYS A 37 15.55 4.42 1.55
N GLU A 38 16.59 4.00 2.27
CA GLU A 38 16.48 3.00 3.34
C GLU A 38 15.64 3.53 4.51
N TYR A 39 15.70 4.84 4.80
CA TYR A 39 14.88 5.48 5.82
C TYR A 39 13.39 5.47 5.44
N ILE A 40 13.06 5.82 4.19
CA ILE A 40 11.70 5.80 3.63
C ILE A 40 11.14 4.37 3.66
N LEU A 41 11.89 3.40 3.16
CA LEU A 41 11.48 1.98 3.15
C LEU A 41 11.29 1.44 4.56
N CYS A 42 12.18 1.80 5.49
CA CYS A 42 12.06 1.44 6.89
C CYS A 42 10.77 2.02 7.51
N LYS A 43 10.52 3.33 7.39
CA LYS A 43 9.29 3.97 7.89
C LYS A 43 8.04 3.34 7.28
N ALA A 44 8.01 3.15 5.97
CA ALA A 44 6.91 2.49 5.27
C ALA A 44 6.63 1.07 5.81
N SER A 45 7.67 0.24 5.97
CA SER A 45 7.53 -1.14 6.46
C SER A 45 7.01 -1.21 7.91
N ALA A 46 7.34 -0.19 8.70
CA ALA A 46 6.89 -0.03 10.07
C ALA A 46 5.56 0.73 10.21
N PHE A 47 4.98 1.22 9.09
CA PHE A 47 3.81 2.10 9.06
C PHE A 47 3.98 3.37 9.91
N LEU A 48 5.17 3.96 9.86
CA LEU A 48 5.47 5.25 10.49
C LEU A 48 5.14 6.37 9.51
N VAL A 49 3.93 6.90 9.67
CA VAL A 49 3.40 8.02 8.89
C VAL A 49 3.86 9.36 9.46
N GLU A 50 4.00 10.35 8.58
CA GLU A 50 4.28 11.75 8.97
C GLU A 50 2.99 12.44 9.41
N ARG A 51 3.05 13.08 10.59
CA ARG A 51 1.98 13.86 11.19
C ARG A 51 2.27 15.36 11.10
N PRO A 52 1.26 16.23 11.32
CA PRO A 52 1.48 17.66 11.34
C PRO A 52 2.58 18.04 12.35
N GLY A 53 3.66 18.65 11.86
CA GLY A 53 4.84 19.00 12.64
C GLY A 53 6.06 18.08 12.44
N ASP A 54 5.89 16.93 11.77
CA ASP A 54 7.00 16.03 11.43
C ASP A 54 7.76 16.52 10.18
N SER A 55 9.02 16.06 10.03
CA SER A 55 9.76 16.25 8.79
C SER A 55 9.13 15.45 7.66
N THR A 56 8.84 16.11 6.54
CA THR A 56 8.21 15.49 5.38
C THR A 56 9.24 15.01 4.36
N TYR A 57 9.03 13.81 3.80
CA TYR A 57 9.87 13.25 2.75
C TYR A 57 9.03 13.09 1.47
N PRO A 58 9.22 13.92 0.42
CA PRO A 58 8.39 13.88 -0.78
C PRO A 58 8.30 12.48 -1.42
N ASP A 59 9.42 11.76 -1.51
CA ASP A 59 9.47 10.39 -2.04
C ASP A 59 8.65 9.40 -1.20
N MET A 60 8.47 9.64 0.12
CA MET A 60 7.59 8.83 0.99
C MET A 60 6.12 9.10 0.67
N GLU A 61 5.74 10.37 0.49
CA GLU A 61 4.37 10.73 0.05
C GLU A 61 4.04 10.10 -1.30
N GLU A 62 4.93 10.27 -2.30
CA GLU A 62 4.74 9.69 -3.63
C GLU A 62 4.67 8.16 -3.62
N PHE A 63 5.53 7.53 -2.81
CA PHE A 63 5.54 6.09 -2.61
C PHE A 63 4.20 5.61 -2.02
N MET A 64 3.73 6.22 -0.94
CA MET A 64 2.48 5.82 -0.29
C MET A 64 1.27 6.09 -1.18
N ASP A 65 1.22 7.23 -1.88
CA ASP A 65 0.16 7.54 -2.84
C ASP A 65 0.12 6.50 -3.97
N CYS A 66 1.28 6.12 -4.51
CA CYS A 66 1.37 5.03 -5.48
C CYS A 66 0.73 3.74 -4.97
N THR A 67 1.01 3.35 -3.71
CA THR A 67 0.47 2.10 -3.15
C THR A 67 -1.05 2.13 -3.05
N PHE A 68 -1.63 3.22 -2.58
CA PHE A 68 -3.08 3.37 -2.43
C PHE A 68 -3.77 3.47 -3.79
N ILE A 69 -3.17 4.17 -4.76
CA ILE A 69 -3.70 4.29 -6.12
C ILE A 69 -3.70 2.93 -6.82
N LYS A 70 -2.60 2.18 -6.78
CA LYS A 70 -2.51 0.84 -7.41
C LYS A 70 -3.38 -0.20 -6.71
N ALA A 71 -3.61 -0.08 -5.41
CA ALA A 71 -4.59 -0.89 -4.70
C ALA A 71 -6.04 -0.56 -5.10
N GLY A 72 -6.27 0.55 -5.79
CA GLY A 72 -7.60 1.09 -6.10
C GLY A 72 -8.28 1.74 -4.89
N TRP A 73 -7.53 1.99 -3.82
CA TRP A 73 -7.99 2.56 -2.57
C TRP A 73 -8.05 4.08 -2.62
N MET A 74 -7.34 4.71 -3.55
CA MET A 74 -7.35 6.16 -3.73
C MET A 74 -7.41 6.53 -5.22
N ASP A 75 -8.23 7.52 -5.55
CA ASP A 75 -8.32 8.08 -6.90
C ASP A 75 -7.05 8.86 -7.25
N LYS A 76 -6.46 8.59 -8.42
CA LYS A 76 -5.21 9.22 -8.86
C LYS A 76 -5.30 10.74 -9.01
N THR A 77 -6.44 11.28 -9.39
CA THR A 77 -6.57 12.71 -9.73
C THR A 77 -7.06 13.53 -8.56
N ARG A 78 -8.06 13.00 -7.84
CA ARG A 78 -8.72 13.70 -6.74
C ARG A 78 -8.16 13.35 -5.38
N HIS A 79 -7.29 12.34 -5.29
CA HIS A 79 -6.79 11.76 -4.05
C HIS A 79 -7.92 11.34 -3.11
N ALA A 80 -9.10 11.05 -3.66
CA ALA A 80 -10.27 10.67 -2.88
C ALA A 80 -10.18 9.18 -2.53
N LEU A 81 -10.36 8.86 -1.25
CA LEU A 81 -10.36 7.46 -0.80
C LEU A 81 -11.61 6.71 -1.29
N ASN A 82 -11.40 5.50 -1.81
CA ASN A 82 -12.44 4.57 -2.23
C ASN A 82 -12.76 3.59 -1.10
N VAL A 83 -13.63 4.02 -0.19
CA VAL A 83 -13.99 3.25 1.02
C VAL A 83 -14.62 1.90 0.69
N LEU A 84 -15.47 1.86 -0.34
CA LEU A 84 -16.11 0.63 -0.79
C LEU A 84 -15.07 -0.41 -1.24
N LYS A 85 -14.03 0.02 -1.96
CA LYS A 85 -12.95 -0.88 -2.38
C LYS A 85 -12.17 -1.43 -1.19
N ILE A 86 -11.84 -0.59 -0.19
CA ILE A 86 -11.13 -1.04 1.03
C ILE A 86 -11.97 -2.08 1.78
N ALA A 87 -13.25 -1.78 2.02
CA ALA A 87 -14.17 -2.68 2.70
C ALA A 87 -14.32 -4.02 1.98
N ASN A 88 -14.43 -4.00 0.64
CA ASN A 88 -14.50 -5.21 -0.16
C ASN A 88 -13.19 -6.02 -0.12
N ASP A 89 -12.03 -5.37 -0.16
CA ASP A 89 -10.73 -6.04 -0.06
C ASP A 89 -10.54 -6.72 1.31
N LEU A 90 -10.96 -6.06 2.40
CA LEU A 90 -10.99 -6.65 3.74
C LEU A 90 -11.92 -7.87 3.79
N LYS A 91 -13.16 -7.71 3.34
CA LYS A 91 -14.19 -8.76 3.34
C LYS A 91 -13.75 -10.00 2.56
N THR A 92 -13.26 -9.80 1.34
CA THR A 92 -12.77 -10.90 0.48
C THR A 92 -11.54 -11.61 1.04
N SER A 93 -10.82 -10.97 1.97
CA SER A 93 -9.66 -11.56 2.65
C SER A 93 -9.97 -12.18 4.01
N GLY A 94 -11.25 -12.27 4.37
CA GLY A 94 -11.74 -12.91 5.59
C GLY A 94 -11.82 -11.98 6.81
N TYR A 95 -11.66 -10.67 6.63
CA TYR A 95 -11.87 -9.69 7.69
C TYR A 95 -13.33 -9.20 7.71
N PRO A 96 -13.82 -8.65 8.84
CA PRO A 96 -15.14 -8.05 8.90
C PRO A 96 -15.32 -6.91 7.90
N ASP A 97 -16.56 -6.64 7.50
CA ASP A 97 -16.88 -5.42 6.78
C ASP A 97 -16.70 -4.20 7.71
N ARG A 98 -15.97 -3.20 7.21
CA ARG A 98 -15.55 -2.01 7.95
C ARG A 98 -15.98 -0.72 7.25
N GLN A 99 -16.85 -0.79 6.24
CA GLN A 99 -17.23 0.37 5.43
C GLN A 99 -17.67 1.57 6.28
N ASN A 100 -18.69 1.39 7.13
CA ASN A 100 -19.24 2.47 7.97
C ASN A 100 -18.18 3.06 8.92
N GLN A 101 -17.35 2.21 9.51
CA GLN A 101 -16.28 2.65 10.42
C GLN A 101 -15.22 3.49 9.69
N ILE A 102 -14.83 3.08 8.47
CA ILE A 102 -13.88 3.82 7.64
C ILE A 102 -14.47 5.17 7.20
N GLU A 103 -15.76 5.20 6.82
CA GLU A 103 -16.45 6.45 6.47
C GLU A 103 -16.47 7.46 7.63
N GLU A 104 -16.68 6.99 8.86
CA GLU A 104 -16.61 7.83 10.07
C GLU A 104 -15.19 8.35 10.34
N GLN A 105 -14.18 7.49 10.22
CA GLN A 105 -12.77 7.86 10.41
C GLN A 105 -12.32 8.93 9.41
N ILE A 106 -12.76 8.86 8.16
CA ILE A 106 -12.41 9.85 7.13
C ILE A 106 -13.01 11.23 7.41
N LYS A 107 -14.22 11.29 7.97
CA LYS A 107 -14.82 12.57 8.39
C LYS A 107 -13.96 13.25 9.45
N LEU A 108 -13.43 12.49 10.40
CA LEU A 108 -12.52 13.00 11.42
C LEU A 108 -11.15 13.35 10.86
N CYS A 109 -10.68 12.63 9.84
CA CYS A 109 -9.38 12.84 9.23
C CYS A 109 -9.19 14.27 8.69
N LYS A 110 -10.24 14.82 8.10
CA LYS A 110 -10.26 16.20 7.57
C LYS A 110 -10.13 17.28 8.65
N ASN A 111 -10.31 16.94 9.92
CA ASN A 111 -10.11 17.88 11.04
C ASN A 111 -8.69 17.80 11.61
N ILE A 112 -7.93 16.75 11.28
CA ILE A 112 -6.56 16.52 11.76
C ILE A 112 -5.55 17.04 10.74
N TYR A 113 -5.85 16.84 9.45
CA TYR A 113 -4.96 17.15 8.34
C TYR A 113 -5.61 18.19 7.42
N ASP A 114 -4.82 19.16 7.00
CA ASP A 114 -5.25 20.15 6.01
C ASP A 114 -5.36 19.49 4.62
N PRO A 115 -6.43 19.74 3.86
CA PRO A 115 -6.53 19.29 2.47
C PRO A 115 -5.45 19.94 1.57
N PRO A 116 -4.96 19.25 0.53
CA PRO A 116 -5.37 17.92 0.09
C PRO A 116 -4.78 16.79 0.94
N LEU A 117 -5.59 15.75 1.23
CA LEU A 117 -5.13 14.56 1.95
C LEU A 117 -4.35 13.63 1.02
N ASN A 118 -3.28 13.03 1.54
CA ASN A 118 -2.51 11.98 0.88
C ASN A 118 -2.77 10.60 1.53
N ALA A 119 -2.19 9.55 0.95
CA ALA A 119 -2.33 8.18 1.42
C ALA A 119 -1.84 7.97 2.86
N MET A 120 -0.79 8.69 3.30
CA MET A 120 -0.31 8.62 4.69
C MET A 120 -1.32 9.20 5.67
N ASN A 121 -1.93 10.35 5.33
CA ASN A 121 -2.97 10.94 6.18
C ASN A 121 -4.14 9.96 6.33
N TYR A 122 -4.58 9.35 5.22
CA TYR A 122 -5.63 8.33 5.27
C TYR A 122 -5.24 7.13 6.10
N LEU A 123 -4.03 6.58 5.90
CA LEU A 123 -3.54 5.44 6.66
C LEU A 123 -3.51 5.73 8.17
N ASP A 124 -3.04 6.91 8.57
CA ASP A 124 -3.06 7.32 9.98
C ASP A 124 -4.48 7.27 10.55
N CYS A 125 -5.42 7.91 9.85
CA CYS A 125 -6.80 8.03 10.29
C CYS A 125 -7.53 6.69 10.34
N ILE A 126 -7.37 5.84 9.33
CA ILE A 126 -8.18 4.62 9.20
C ILE A 126 -7.53 3.39 9.83
N ALA A 127 -6.21 3.38 10.02
CA ALA A 127 -5.47 2.18 10.41
C ALA A 127 -4.56 2.33 11.64
N LEU A 128 -4.16 3.55 12.01
CA LEU A 128 -3.19 3.79 13.12
C LEU A 128 -3.78 4.58 14.30
N GLY A 129 -4.83 5.35 14.09
CA GLY A 129 -5.50 6.13 15.13
C GLY A 129 -6.12 5.27 16.25
N ARG A 130 -6.49 5.90 17.37
CA ARG A 130 -7.06 5.18 18.55
C ARG A 130 -8.33 4.40 18.25
N ASN A 131 -9.19 4.92 17.37
CA ASN A 131 -10.45 4.30 16.95
C ASN A 131 -10.35 3.65 15.56
N SER A 132 -9.14 3.33 15.11
CA SER A 132 -8.85 2.82 13.78
C SER A 132 -9.39 1.40 13.52
N THR A 133 -9.46 1.06 12.25
CA THR A 133 -9.73 -0.29 11.74
C THR A 133 -8.45 -1.11 11.78
N LYS A 134 -8.17 -1.74 12.93
CA LYS A 134 -6.91 -2.46 13.21
C LYS A 134 -6.59 -3.57 12.20
N GLU A 135 -7.61 -4.10 11.51
CA GLU A 135 -7.44 -5.15 10.50
C GLU A 135 -6.72 -4.66 9.24
N ILE A 136 -6.72 -3.35 8.93
CA ILE A 136 -6.13 -2.82 7.69
C ILE A 136 -4.63 -3.09 7.62
N ILE A 137 -3.89 -2.88 8.71
CA ILE A 137 -2.45 -3.15 8.74
C ILE A 137 -2.15 -4.63 8.55
N ALA A 138 -2.89 -5.51 9.24
CA ALA A 138 -2.73 -6.95 9.10
C ALA A 138 -3.07 -7.42 7.68
N PHE A 139 -4.12 -6.84 7.08
CA PHE A 139 -4.49 -7.08 5.69
C PHE A 139 -3.37 -6.67 4.73
N ILE A 140 -2.82 -5.46 4.85
CA ILE A 140 -1.75 -4.97 3.97
C ILE A 140 -0.54 -5.91 4.04
N ARG A 141 -0.08 -6.27 5.25
CA ARG A 141 1.05 -7.19 5.44
C ARG A 141 0.81 -8.55 4.82
N LYS A 142 -0.39 -9.11 4.98
CA LYS A 142 -0.77 -10.41 4.41
C LYS A 142 -0.82 -10.37 2.88
N ARG A 143 -1.27 -9.26 2.29
CA ARG A 143 -1.36 -9.07 0.84
C ARG A 143 -0.01 -8.85 0.18
N GLU A 144 0.93 -8.22 0.89
CA GLU A 144 2.20 -7.74 0.33
C GLU A 144 3.43 -8.38 1.02
N PRO A 145 3.51 -9.72 1.09
CA PRO A 145 4.53 -10.40 1.89
C PRO A 145 5.95 -10.14 1.38
N ASP A 146 6.14 -9.97 0.08
CA ASP A 146 7.46 -9.73 -0.53
C ASP A 146 8.06 -8.39 -0.06
N PHE A 147 7.23 -7.40 0.25
CA PHE A 147 7.70 -6.14 0.82
C PHE A 147 7.84 -6.22 2.34
N PHE A 148 6.81 -6.72 3.05
CA PHE A 148 6.76 -6.63 4.52
C PHE A 148 7.53 -7.73 5.27
N ASN A 149 7.95 -8.81 4.59
CA ASN A 149 8.82 -9.83 5.20
C ASN A 149 10.32 -9.53 5.03
N VAL A 150 10.67 -8.41 4.39
CA VAL A 150 12.05 -7.93 4.27
C VAL A 150 12.34 -6.93 5.39
N PHE A 151 13.52 -7.04 6.00
CA PHE A 151 13.97 -6.09 7.01
C PHE A 151 14.60 -4.85 6.36
N HIS A 152 13.81 -3.79 6.20
CA HIS A 152 14.21 -2.53 5.57
C HIS A 152 15.00 -1.58 6.49
N CYS A 153 15.03 -1.82 7.81
CA CYS A 153 15.60 -0.89 8.79
C CYS A 153 17.08 -1.15 9.13
N LYS A 154 17.83 -1.81 8.25
CA LYS A 154 19.21 -2.20 8.56
C LYS A 154 20.13 -0.99 8.60
N GLY A 155 20.60 -0.64 9.80
CA GLY A 155 21.51 0.49 10.01
C GLY A 155 20.81 1.85 10.10
N ILE A 156 19.48 1.86 10.26
CA ILE A 156 18.68 3.08 10.42
C ILE A 156 18.31 3.27 11.89
N THR A 157 18.56 4.47 12.42
CA THR A 157 18.00 4.92 13.70
C THR A 157 16.84 5.86 13.39
N LEU A 158 15.64 5.48 13.81
CA LEU A 158 14.40 6.24 13.60
C LEU A 158 14.14 7.24 14.73
#